data_AF-A0A9Q3XCG1-F1
#
_entry.id   AF-A0A9Q3XCG1-F1
#
_cell.length_a   1.000
_cell.length_b   1.000
_cell.length_c   1.000
_cell.angle_alpha   90.00
_cell.angle_beta   90.00
_cell.angle_gamma   90.00
#
_symmetry.space_group_name_H-M   'P 1'
#
loop_
_entity.id
_entity.type
_entity.pdbx_description
1 polymer ?
#
loop_
_entity_poly.entity_id
_entity_poly.type
_entity_poly.pdbx_seq_one_letter_code
_entity_poly.pdbx_strand_id
1 'polypeptide(L)'
;MASLRARLVNLALPLLGIKRFFSEPEKMDARIAKLREKDPIRPRGKWHRRLDISESTSHGYAVVTIAPKGGAKTGAPHLLYLHGGGYVMDIAAVHWDSVAKLCEDLGASATVPIYPLAPEVTAAQTIPAMRALYGELAERYGAETITIMGDSAGGGMSLALAQVILQDGGPLPASLVLFSPWLDATGAGEGQAEIEPRDKMLSVAGLEACGKAYAGQLPLDDHKVSPLFGTLEGLPPMAIFAGTSDILVVDARRLVAKLDALGIRDYVYREYPDMFHVWMLLPVPEGRQALDETAQFICSHHTKGNS
;
A
#
# COMPACT_ATOMS: atom_id res chain seq x y z
N MET A 1 -9.44 -4.24 -22.37
CA MET A 1 -10.84 -4.18 -21.88
C MET A 1 -10.94 -5.04 -20.63
N ALA A 2 -11.50 -4.48 -19.55
CA ALA A 2 -11.71 -5.22 -18.32
C ALA A 2 -12.75 -6.35 -18.46
N SER A 3 -12.56 -7.41 -17.67
CA SER A 3 -13.42 -8.58 -17.59
C SER A 3 -14.83 -8.21 -17.15
N LEU A 4 -15.80 -9.06 -17.51
CA LEU A 4 -17.19 -8.88 -17.09
C LEU A 4 -17.30 -8.79 -15.55
N ARG A 5 -16.51 -9.59 -14.83
CA ARG A 5 -16.49 -9.58 -13.36
C ARG A 5 -15.97 -8.25 -12.82
N ALA A 6 -14.88 -7.72 -13.37
CA ALA A 6 -14.34 -6.42 -12.98
C ALA A 6 -15.35 -5.29 -13.27
N ARG A 7 -16.02 -5.32 -14.42
CA ARG A 7 -17.05 -4.34 -14.79
C ARG A 7 -18.26 -4.37 -13.84
N LEU A 8 -18.71 -5.56 -13.44
CA LEU A 8 -19.80 -5.74 -12.46
C LEU A 8 -19.41 -5.21 -11.08
N VAL A 9 -18.20 -5.51 -10.60
CA VAL A 9 -17.68 -4.94 -9.35
C VAL A 9 -17.65 -3.42 -9.44
N ASN A 10 -17.07 -2.87 -10.52
CA ASN A 10 -17.00 -1.43 -10.73
C ASN A 10 -18.39 -0.78 -10.75
N LEU A 11 -19.42 -1.44 -11.29
CA LEU A 11 -20.79 -0.94 -11.22
C LEU A 11 -21.35 -0.87 -9.79
N ALA A 12 -20.94 -1.78 -8.91
CA ALA A 12 -21.40 -1.86 -7.53
C ALA A 12 -20.61 -0.99 -6.53
N LEU A 13 -19.39 -0.55 -6.85
CA LEU A 13 -18.53 0.23 -5.95
C LEU A 13 -19.21 1.45 -5.28
N PRO A 14 -20.02 2.27 -5.97
CA PRO A 14 -20.69 3.39 -5.33
C PRO A 14 -21.59 3.01 -4.15
N LEU A 15 -22.10 1.77 -4.12
CA LEU A 15 -22.96 1.26 -3.03
C LEU A 15 -22.19 1.06 -1.72
N LEU A 16 -20.85 0.99 -1.76
CA LEU A 16 -20.00 0.86 -0.57
C LEU A 16 -19.85 2.19 0.19
N GLY A 17 -20.31 3.31 -0.37
CA GLY A 17 -20.23 4.62 0.28
C GLY A 17 -18.83 5.26 0.30
N ILE A 18 -17.82 4.61 -0.29
CA ILE A 18 -16.43 5.11 -0.32
C ILE A 18 -16.33 6.42 -1.13
N LYS A 19 -16.88 6.46 -2.36
CA LYS A 19 -16.94 7.72 -3.13
C LYS A 19 -17.62 8.83 -2.35
N ARG A 20 -18.71 8.49 -1.66
CA ARG A 20 -19.42 9.45 -0.81
C ARG A 20 -18.52 9.99 0.29
N PHE A 21 -17.74 9.14 0.97
CA PHE A 21 -16.74 9.54 1.97
C PHE A 21 -15.82 10.62 1.43
N PHE A 22 -15.16 10.35 0.30
CA PHE A 22 -14.21 11.29 -0.30
C PHE A 22 -14.87 12.54 -0.90
N SER A 23 -16.14 12.46 -1.33
CA SER A 23 -16.80 13.59 -2.03
C SER A 23 -17.40 14.64 -1.09
N GLU A 24 -17.45 14.37 0.21
CA GLU A 24 -18.01 15.26 1.23
C GLU A 24 -16.96 15.50 2.35
N PRO A 25 -15.83 16.20 2.05
CA PRO A 25 -14.74 16.41 2.99
C PRO A 25 -15.18 17.15 4.27
N GLU A 26 -16.22 17.97 4.19
CA GLU A 26 -16.80 18.67 5.34
C GLU A 26 -17.44 17.74 6.39
N LYS A 27 -17.68 16.47 6.04
CA LYS A 27 -18.21 15.43 6.94
C LYS A 27 -17.17 14.37 7.28
N MET A 28 -15.92 14.56 6.87
CA MET A 28 -14.87 13.56 7.00
C MET A 28 -14.63 13.17 8.46
N ASP A 29 -14.47 14.15 9.36
CA ASP A 29 -14.21 13.88 10.79
C ASP A 29 -15.31 13.04 11.44
N ALA A 30 -16.58 13.41 11.22
CA ALA A 30 -17.73 12.68 11.76
C ALA A 30 -17.82 11.24 11.18
N ARG A 31 -17.40 11.05 9.93
CA ARG A 31 -17.38 9.72 9.29
C ARG A 31 -16.21 8.87 9.75
N ILE A 32 -15.03 9.48 9.93
CA ILE A 32 -13.86 8.81 10.53
C ILE A 32 -14.25 8.29 11.92
N ALA A 33 -14.79 9.16 12.77
CA ALA A 33 -15.24 8.80 14.11
C ALA A 33 -16.21 7.60 14.07
N LYS A 34 -17.24 7.69 13.22
CA LYS A 34 -18.23 6.61 13.05
C LYS A 34 -17.64 5.31 12.51
N LEU A 35 -16.70 5.37 11.55
CA LEU A 35 -16.07 4.18 10.98
C LEU A 35 -15.22 3.45 12.02
N ARG A 36 -14.56 4.22 12.90
CA ARG A 36 -13.63 3.74 13.93
C ARG A 36 -14.26 3.44 15.29
N GLU A 37 -15.59 3.58 15.43
CA GLU A 37 -16.32 2.98 16.56
C GLU A 37 -16.19 1.45 16.59
N LYS A 38 -15.82 0.84 15.46
CA LYS A 38 -15.57 -0.59 15.33
C LYS A 38 -14.07 -0.86 15.35
N ASP A 39 -13.68 -1.92 16.02
CA ASP A 39 -12.29 -2.39 15.99
C ASP A 39 -11.84 -2.71 14.56
N PRO A 40 -10.56 -2.47 14.21
CA PRO A 40 -10.03 -2.78 12.90
C PRO A 40 -10.14 -4.29 12.65
N ILE A 41 -10.49 -4.66 11.42
CA ILE A 41 -10.71 -6.07 11.06
C ILE A 41 -9.44 -6.86 11.32
N ARG A 42 -9.54 -7.93 12.13
CA ARG A 42 -8.48 -8.93 12.33
C ARG A 42 -8.74 -10.19 11.51
N PRO A 43 -7.70 -10.96 11.14
CA PRO A 43 -7.88 -12.30 10.63
C PRO A 43 -8.70 -13.15 11.62
N ARG A 44 -9.67 -13.90 11.08
CA ARG A 44 -10.56 -14.81 11.81
C ARG A 44 -10.56 -16.20 11.16
N GLY A 45 -11.45 -17.09 11.60
CA GLY A 45 -11.48 -18.52 11.29
C GLY A 45 -11.10 -18.94 9.86
N LYS A 46 -11.54 -18.25 8.80
CA LYS A 46 -11.17 -18.63 7.41
C LYS A 46 -9.66 -18.50 7.12
N TRP A 47 -8.99 -17.51 7.72
CA TRP A 47 -7.56 -17.27 7.54
C TRP A 47 -6.73 -18.18 8.45
N HIS A 48 -7.10 -18.31 9.74
CA HIS A 48 -6.42 -19.20 10.68
C HIS A 48 -6.48 -20.70 10.30
N ARG A 49 -7.47 -21.11 9.50
CA ARG A 49 -7.53 -22.47 8.93
C ARG A 49 -6.42 -22.75 7.91
N ARG A 50 -5.93 -21.71 7.23
CA ARG A 50 -4.96 -21.81 6.13
C ARG A 50 -3.55 -21.40 6.54
N LEU A 51 -3.45 -20.53 7.53
CA LEU A 51 -2.23 -19.84 7.90
C LEU A 51 -2.02 -19.85 9.41
N ASP A 52 -0.76 -19.79 9.83
CA ASP A 52 -0.40 -19.43 11.19
C ASP A 52 -0.36 -17.92 11.31
N ILE A 53 -1.13 -17.39 12.25
CA ILE A 53 -1.33 -15.96 12.44
C ILE A 53 -1.17 -15.66 13.92
N SER A 54 -0.29 -14.71 14.23
CA SER A 54 -0.04 -14.22 15.58
C SER A 54 -0.11 -12.70 15.59
N GLU A 55 -0.52 -12.15 16.73
CA GLU A 55 -0.55 -10.71 16.97
C GLU A 55 0.42 -10.39 18.11
N SER A 56 1.24 -9.37 17.91
CA SER A 56 2.13 -8.77 18.91
C SER A 56 1.95 -7.26 18.91
N THR A 57 2.64 -6.56 19.80
CA THR A 57 2.67 -5.10 19.84
C THR A 57 4.09 -4.63 19.52
N SER A 58 4.22 -3.67 18.61
CA SER A 58 5.48 -2.94 18.39
C SER A 58 5.17 -1.45 18.32
N HIS A 59 6.01 -0.63 18.97
CA HIS A 59 5.89 0.83 19.01
C HIS A 59 4.47 1.39 19.30
N GLY A 60 3.71 0.71 20.16
CA GLY A 60 2.40 1.18 20.63
C GLY A 60 1.20 0.78 19.78
N TYR A 61 1.38 -0.05 18.74
CA TYR A 61 0.27 -0.55 17.93
C TYR A 61 0.40 -2.06 17.66
N ALA A 62 -0.72 -2.66 17.30
CA ALA A 62 -0.80 -4.08 16.99
C ALA A 62 -0.08 -4.39 15.68
N VAL A 63 0.63 -5.50 15.65
CA VAL A 63 1.36 -6.03 14.51
C VAL A 63 0.94 -7.48 14.32
N VAL A 64 0.36 -7.78 13.16
CA VAL A 64 -0.09 -9.13 12.82
C VAL A 64 0.96 -9.78 11.94
N THR A 65 1.52 -10.91 12.38
CA THR A 65 2.39 -11.75 11.57
C THR A 65 1.59 -12.91 11.00
N ILE A 66 1.76 -13.18 9.70
CA ILE A 66 1.10 -14.22 8.93
C ILE A 66 2.16 -15.10 8.29
N ALA A 67 2.00 -16.42 8.36
CA ALA A 67 2.85 -17.39 7.67
C ALA A 67 2.06 -18.63 7.25
N PRO A 68 2.57 -19.45 6.30
CA PRO A 68 2.05 -20.79 6.06
C PRO A 68 2.04 -21.63 7.34
N LYS A 69 1.17 -22.66 7.38
CA LYS A 69 1.17 -23.62 8.48
C LYS A 69 2.54 -24.27 8.64
N GLY A 70 3.10 -24.19 9.85
CA GLY A 70 4.45 -24.68 10.14
C GLY A 70 5.57 -23.67 9.82
N GLY A 71 5.23 -22.43 9.48
CA GLY A 71 6.19 -21.35 9.22
C GLY A 71 6.43 -21.06 7.73
N ALA A 72 7.15 -19.98 7.45
CA ALA A 72 7.60 -19.65 6.10
C ALA A 72 8.61 -20.69 5.59
N LYS A 73 8.63 -20.90 4.27
CA LYS A 73 9.61 -21.79 3.65
C LYS A 73 11.02 -21.18 3.79
N THR A 74 12.03 -22.05 3.97
CA THR A 74 13.43 -21.61 3.99
C THR A 74 13.77 -20.84 2.72
N GLY A 75 14.35 -19.64 2.87
CA GLY A 75 14.69 -18.75 1.76
C GLY A 75 13.49 -18.15 1.03
N ALA A 76 12.31 -18.12 1.66
CA ALA A 76 11.18 -17.34 1.18
C ALA A 76 11.25 -15.90 1.70
N PRO A 77 10.69 -14.92 0.95
CA PRO A 77 10.72 -13.52 1.36
C PRO A 77 9.87 -13.25 2.60
N HIS A 78 10.13 -12.13 3.25
CA HIS A 78 9.24 -11.54 4.25
C HIS A 78 8.55 -10.29 3.69
N LEU A 79 7.23 -10.20 3.81
CA LEU A 79 6.46 -9.07 3.29
C LEU A 79 6.10 -8.10 4.42
N LEU A 80 6.49 -6.84 4.33
CA LEU A 80 5.92 -5.77 5.17
C LEU A 80 4.77 -5.13 4.39
N TYR A 81 3.52 -5.42 4.76
CA TYR A 81 2.34 -4.90 4.07
C TYR A 81 1.73 -3.69 4.80
N LEU A 82 1.76 -2.53 4.16
CA LEU A 82 1.16 -1.29 4.64
C LEU A 82 -0.18 -1.08 3.92
N HIS A 83 -1.30 -1.17 4.65
CA HIS A 83 -2.63 -1.10 4.05
C HIS A 83 -3.00 0.29 3.55
N GLY A 84 -3.87 0.37 2.55
CA GLY A 84 -4.52 1.61 2.13
C GLY A 84 -5.63 2.06 3.08
N GLY A 85 -6.25 3.20 2.76
CA GLY A 85 -7.27 3.82 3.61
C GLY A 85 -7.19 5.34 3.70
N GLY A 86 -6.41 5.99 2.83
CA GLY A 86 -6.21 7.45 2.88
C GLY A 86 -5.53 7.93 4.17
N TYR A 87 -4.80 7.05 4.88
CA TYR A 87 -4.27 7.27 6.23
C TYR A 87 -5.31 7.50 7.32
N VAL A 88 -6.61 7.43 6.99
CA VAL A 88 -7.72 7.74 7.89
C VAL A 88 -8.73 6.59 8.05
N MET A 89 -8.63 5.52 7.27
CA MET A 89 -9.47 4.34 7.39
C MET A 89 -8.66 3.12 7.78
N ASP A 90 -9.27 2.27 8.58
CA ASP A 90 -8.70 0.99 9.00
C ASP A 90 -8.60 -0.03 7.86
N ILE A 91 -7.73 -1.01 8.08
CA ILE A 91 -7.58 -2.17 7.22
C ILE A 91 -8.91 -2.91 6.98
N ALA A 92 -9.20 -3.18 5.72
CA ALA A 92 -10.34 -3.99 5.28
C ALA A 92 -10.00 -5.48 5.08
N ALA A 93 -11.03 -6.34 5.06
CA ALA A 93 -10.90 -7.80 4.87
C ALA A 93 -10.16 -8.22 3.57
N VAL A 94 -10.27 -7.41 2.51
CA VAL A 94 -9.63 -7.69 1.21
C VAL A 94 -8.10 -7.61 1.27
N HIS A 95 -7.54 -6.80 2.18
CA HIS A 95 -6.10 -6.77 2.42
C HIS A 95 -5.64 -8.11 2.99
N TRP A 96 -6.32 -8.63 4.01
CA TRP A 96 -6.00 -9.93 4.60
C TRP A 96 -6.12 -11.07 3.59
N ASP A 97 -7.14 -11.06 2.72
CA ASP A 97 -7.28 -12.06 1.67
C ASP A 97 -6.11 -12.02 0.67
N SER A 98 -5.60 -10.84 0.35
CA SER A 98 -4.49 -10.65 -0.60
C SER A 98 -3.13 -11.01 0.00
N VAL A 99 -2.86 -10.56 1.23
CA VAL A 99 -1.64 -10.92 1.98
C VAL A 99 -1.60 -12.43 2.20
N ALA A 100 -2.72 -13.04 2.59
CA ALA A 100 -2.83 -14.49 2.74
C ALA A 100 -2.50 -15.24 1.45
N LYS A 101 -3.04 -14.79 0.31
CA LYS A 101 -2.74 -15.40 -1.00
C LYS A 101 -1.25 -15.28 -1.35
N LEU A 102 -0.63 -14.12 -1.16
CA LEU A 102 0.80 -13.96 -1.43
C LEU A 102 1.68 -14.82 -0.53
N CYS A 103 1.36 -14.94 0.77
CA CYS A 103 2.03 -15.87 1.69
C CYS A 103 1.95 -17.31 1.20
N GLU A 104 0.79 -17.76 0.69
CA GLU A 104 0.63 -19.11 0.15
C GLU A 104 1.41 -19.31 -1.16
N ASP A 105 1.28 -18.37 -2.10
CA ASP A 105 1.91 -18.48 -3.43
C ASP A 105 3.44 -18.47 -3.33
N LEU A 106 4.00 -17.65 -2.44
CA LEU A 106 5.44 -17.48 -2.25
C LEU A 106 6.02 -18.43 -1.19
N GLY A 107 5.18 -19.04 -0.35
CA GLY A 107 5.63 -19.65 0.91
C GLY A 107 6.23 -18.63 1.89
N ALA A 108 5.89 -17.35 1.72
CA ALA A 108 6.42 -16.20 2.44
C ALA A 108 5.75 -16.00 3.80
N SER A 109 6.42 -15.30 4.71
CA SER A 109 5.76 -14.68 5.87
C SER A 109 5.44 -13.21 5.57
N ALA A 110 4.50 -12.64 6.30
CA ALA A 110 4.15 -11.23 6.20
C ALA A 110 3.94 -10.61 7.58
N THR A 111 4.34 -9.36 7.72
CA THR A 111 4.02 -8.49 8.85
C THR A 111 3.09 -7.38 8.38
N VAL A 112 1.95 -7.23 9.07
CA VAL A 112 0.92 -6.22 8.77
C VAL A 112 0.71 -5.37 10.03
N PRO A 113 1.31 -4.17 10.12
CA PRO A 113 1.03 -3.26 11.21
C PRO A 113 -0.38 -2.68 11.09
N ILE A 114 -1.11 -2.66 12.20
CA ILE A 114 -2.33 -1.86 12.37
C ILE A 114 -1.87 -0.46 12.79
N TYR A 115 -1.20 0.21 11.85
CA TYR A 115 -0.49 1.46 12.12
C TYR A 115 -1.44 2.58 12.55
N PRO A 116 -0.97 3.55 13.34
CA PRO A 116 -1.82 4.63 13.83
C PRO A 116 -2.25 5.56 12.70
N LEU A 117 -3.48 6.06 12.78
CA LEU A 117 -4.15 6.79 11.71
C LEU A 117 -4.34 8.28 12.06
N ALA A 118 -4.49 9.10 11.03
CA ALA A 118 -4.81 10.52 11.15
C ALA A 118 -6.31 10.75 11.41
N PRO A 119 -6.69 11.88 12.04
CA PRO A 119 -5.84 13.01 12.44
C PRO A 119 -5.14 12.85 13.80
N GLU A 120 -5.42 11.79 14.55
CA GLU A 120 -4.89 11.58 15.90
C GLU A 120 -3.37 11.37 15.89
N VAL A 121 -2.86 10.69 14.87
CA VAL A 121 -1.44 10.49 14.63
C VAL A 121 -1.10 10.85 13.18
N THR A 122 -0.06 11.66 13.01
CA THR A 122 0.31 12.26 11.71
C THR A 122 1.56 11.60 11.13
N ALA A 123 1.92 11.93 9.90
CA ALA A 123 3.10 11.43 9.20
C ALA A 123 4.40 11.60 10.01
N ALA A 124 4.50 12.68 10.80
CA ALA A 124 5.64 12.96 11.68
C ALA A 124 5.84 11.90 12.78
N GLN A 125 4.81 11.11 13.10
CA GLN A 125 4.86 10.03 14.09
C GLN A 125 4.76 8.66 13.43
N THR A 126 3.87 8.50 12.45
CA THR A 126 3.65 7.22 11.77
C THR A 126 4.89 6.74 11.02
N ILE A 127 5.57 7.62 10.26
CA ILE A 127 6.75 7.20 9.47
C ILE A 127 7.92 6.76 10.36
N PRO A 128 8.33 7.50 11.40
CA PRO A 128 9.34 7.02 12.34
C PRO A 128 8.99 5.69 13.01
N ALA A 129 7.71 5.49 13.35
CA ALA A 129 7.25 4.24 13.93
C ALA A 129 7.36 3.06 12.96
N MET A 130 7.00 3.25 11.68
CA MET A 130 7.18 2.23 10.64
C MET A 130 8.66 1.97 10.34
N ARG A 131 9.49 3.01 10.40
CA ARG A 131 10.95 2.88 10.25
C ARG A 131 11.56 2.04 11.35
N ALA A 132 11.13 2.23 12.59
CA ALA A 132 11.59 1.43 13.71
C ALA A 132 11.14 -0.04 13.58
N LEU A 133 9.86 -0.29 13.26
CA LEU A 133 9.35 -1.63 12.96
C LEU A 133 10.14 -2.30 11.83
N TYR A 134 10.43 -1.58 10.73
CA TYR A 134 11.24 -2.12 9.64
C TYR A 134 12.64 -2.53 10.11
N GLY A 135 13.26 -1.77 11.02
CA GLY A 135 14.55 -2.15 11.62
C GLY A 135 14.48 -3.49 12.37
N GLU A 136 13.45 -3.68 13.19
CA GLU A 136 13.21 -4.96 13.89
C GLU A 136 13.04 -6.12 12.90
N LEU A 137 12.31 -5.89 11.81
CA LEU A 137 12.11 -6.89 10.76
C LEU A 137 13.41 -7.19 10.00
N ALA A 138 14.19 -6.17 9.65
CA ALA A 138 15.46 -6.31 8.96
C ALA A 138 16.48 -7.10 9.79
N GLU A 139 16.54 -6.88 11.10
CA GLU A 139 17.37 -7.69 12.01
C GLU A 139 16.89 -9.14 12.10
N ARG A 140 15.57 -9.35 12.09
CA ARG A 140 14.97 -10.68 12.24
C ARG A 140 15.03 -11.54 10.98
N TYR A 141 14.83 -10.94 9.81
CA TYR A 141 14.66 -11.66 8.55
C TYR A 141 15.79 -11.41 7.54
N GLY A 142 16.64 -10.39 7.75
CA GLY A 142 17.58 -9.87 6.75
C GLY A 142 16.89 -8.88 5.81
N ALA A 143 17.45 -7.68 5.64
CA ALA A 143 16.84 -6.63 4.81
C ALA A 143 16.70 -7.06 3.34
N GLU A 144 17.67 -7.80 2.83
CA GLU A 144 17.71 -8.39 1.49
C GLU A 144 16.64 -9.46 1.26
N THR A 145 15.89 -9.85 2.30
CA THR A 145 14.76 -10.77 2.19
C THR A 145 13.40 -10.06 2.25
N ILE A 146 13.38 -8.78 2.61
CA ILE A 146 12.16 -8.04 2.85
C ILE A 146 11.67 -7.37 1.57
N THR A 147 10.38 -7.50 1.29
CA THR A 147 9.67 -6.63 0.35
C THR A 147 8.74 -5.72 1.14
N ILE A 148 8.87 -4.41 0.98
CA ILE A 148 7.90 -3.46 1.52
C ILE A 148 6.83 -3.26 0.45
N MET A 149 5.57 -3.41 0.82
CA MET A 149 4.48 -3.33 -0.13
C MET A 149 3.24 -2.68 0.47
N GLY A 150 2.41 -2.08 -0.38
CA GLY A 150 1.17 -1.47 0.08
C GLY A 150 0.31 -0.95 -1.05
N ASP A 151 -0.92 -0.59 -0.69
CA ASP A 151 -1.91 -0.07 -1.61
C ASP A 151 -2.34 1.36 -1.26
N SER A 152 -2.65 2.18 -2.27
CA SER A 152 -3.16 3.55 -2.04
C SER A 152 -2.21 4.35 -1.14
N ALA A 153 -2.72 4.92 -0.05
CA ALA A 153 -1.94 5.53 1.03
C ALA A 153 -0.81 4.65 1.58
N GLY A 154 -1.03 3.33 1.71
CA GLY A 154 0.01 2.38 2.12
C GLY A 154 1.08 2.17 1.05
N GLY A 155 0.72 2.30 -0.24
CA GLY A 155 1.68 2.36 -1.34
C GLY A 155 2.56 3.62 -1.25
N GLY A 156 1.95 4.77 -0.97
CA GLY A 156 2.71 6.00 -0.66
C GLY A 156 3.63 5.83 0.55
N MET A 157 3.10 5.28 1.65
CA MET A 157 3.87 5.00 2.85
C MET A 157 5.06 4.07 2.59
N SER A 158 4.90 3.07 1.70
CA SER A 158 5.97 2.15 1.33
C SER A 158 7.13 2.87 0.65
N LEU A 159 6.85 3.81 -0.26
CA LEU A 159 7.87 4.62 -0.90
C LEU A 159 8.53 5.60 0.08
N ALA A 160 7.73 6.30 0.88
CA ALA A 160 8.21 7.24 1.91
C ALA A 160 9.12 6.54 2.93
N LEU A 161 8.74 5.33 3.36
CA LEU A 161 9.52 4.52 4.30
C LEU A 161 10.87 4.14 3.70
N ALA A 162 10.92 3.70 2.43
CA ALA A 162 12.18 3.39 1.75
C ALA A 162 13.09 4.63 1.62
N GLN A 163 12.52 5.79 1.32
CA GLN A 163 13.23 7.07 1.28
C GLN A 163 13.84 7.44 2.64
N VAL A 164 13.10 7.25 3.72
CA VAL A 164 13.61 7.48 5.09
C VAL A 164 14.70 6.47 5.46
N ILE A 165 14.53 5.18 5.14
CA ILE A 165 15.56 4.16 5.37
C ILE A 165 16.87 4.55 4.65
N LEU A 166 16.77 4.99 3.39
CA LEU A 166 17.92 5.45 2.60
C LEU A 166 18.59 6.68 3.23
N GLN A 167 17.81 7.70 3.60
CA GLN A 167 18.32 8.93 4.23
C GLN A 167 19.02 8.66 5.56
N ASP A 168 18.53 7.69 6.32
CA ASP A 168 19.14 7.26 7.59
C ASP A 168 20.39 6.37 7.38
N GLY A 169 20.73 6.01 6.14
CA GLY A 169 21.82 5.06 5.85
C GLY A 169 21.53 3.62 6.29
N GLY A 170 20.24 3.27 6.45
CA GLY A 170 19.80 1.94 6.87
C GLY A 170 19.86 0.90 5.74
N PRO A 171 19.80 -0.40 6.08
CA PRO A 171 19.79 -1.47 5.07
C PRO A 171 18.45 -1.46 4.32
N LEU A 172 18.49 -1.29 3.01
CA LEU A 172 17.30 -1.22 2.15
C LEU A 172 16.64 -2.59 1.95
N PRO A 173 15.30 -2.63 1.74
CA PRO A 173 14.61 -3.87 1.43
C PRO A 173 15.04 -4.38 0.06
N ALA A 174 14.79 -5.66 -0.21
CA ALA A 174 15.04 -6.29 -1.51
C ALA A 174 14.27 -5.61 -2.65
N SER A 175 13.02 -5.20 -2.39
CA SER A 175 12.17 -4.57 -3.41
C SER A 175 10.97 -3.81 -2.79
N LEU A 176 10.30 -3.01 -3.62
CA LEU A 176 9.04 -2.34 -3.31
C LEU A 176 7.91 -2.83 -4.22
N VAL A 177 6.69 -2.96 -3.69
CA VAL A 177 5.48 -3.20 -4.51
C VAL A 177 4.40 -2.18 -4.16
N LEU A 178 4.02 -1.38 -5.16
CA LEU A 178 3.14 -0.23 -5.03
C LEU A 178 1.85 -0.44 -5.81
N PHE A 179 0.74 -0.69 -5.12
CA PHE A 179 -0.58 -0.85 -5.74
C PHE A 179 -1.37 0.46 -5.70
N SER A 180 -1.78 0.99 -6.85
CA SER A 180 -2.54 2.26 -6.91
C SER A 180 -1.94 3.38 -6.04
N PRO A 181 -0.62 3.61 -6.04
CA PRO A 181 0.00 4.36 -4.97
C PRO A 181 -0.45 5.83 -4.98
N TRP A 182 -0.79 6.33 -3.79
CA TRP A 182 -1.01 7.75 -3.59
C TRP A 182 0.32 8.40 -3.21
N LEU A 183 0.82 9.30 -4.05
CA LEU A 183 2.19 9.82 -3.95
C LEU A 183 2.26 11.34 -3.81
N ASP A 184 1.15 12.05 -4.07
CA ASP A 184 1.05 13.51 -3.97
C ASP A 184 -0.24 13.94 -3.26
N ALA A 185 -0.07 14.58 -2.11
CA ALA A 185 -1.12 15.16 -1.29
C ALA A 185 -1.23 16.70 -1.40
N THR A 186 -0.41 17.35 -2.24
CA THR A 186 -0.33 18.81 -2.35
C THR A 186 -1.52 19.45 -3.09
N GLY A 187 -2.29 18.65 -3.83
CA GLY A 187 -3.50 19.06 -4.52
C GLY A 187 -3.86 18.13 -5.66
N ALA A 188 -4.79 18.57 -6.51
CA ALA A 188 -5.10 17.90 -7.77
C ALA A 188 -3.88 17.94 -8.70
N GLY A 189 -3.20 16.80 -8.91
CA GLY A 189 -2.21 16.69 -9.99
C GLY A 189 -2.88 16.97 -11.35
N GLU A 190 -2.13 17.55 -12.30
CA GLU A 190 -2.63 17.77 -13.66
C GLU A 190 -3.18 16.46 -14.25
N GLY A 191 -4.46 16.47 -14.65
CA GLY A 191 -5.16 15.31 -15.18
C GLY A 191 -6.02 14.51 -14.19
N GLN A 192 -5.91 14.70 -12.87
CA GLN A 192 -6.74 13.95 -11.90
C GLN A 192 -8.24 14.29 -12.06
N ALA A 193 -8.57 15.57 -12.27
CA ALA A 193 -9.94 16.04 -12.47
C ALA A 193 -10.61 15.44 -13.73
N GLU A 194 -9.84 15.05 -14.74
CA GLU A 194 -10.35 14.40 -15.96
C GLU A 194 -10.68 12.91 -15.76
N ILE A 195 -10.11 12.30 -14.72
CA ILE A 195 -10.31 10.89 -14.39
C ILE A 195 -11.38 10.75 -13.30
N GLU A 196 -11.50 11.73 -12.40
CA GLU A 196 -12.43 11.71 -11.27
C GLU A 196 -13.89 11.33 -11.61
N PRO A 197 -14.49 11.74 -12.76
CA PRO A 197 -15.83 11.29 -13.14
C PRO A 197 -15.94 9.78 -13.41
N ARG A 198 -14.83 9.13 -13.77
CA ARG A 198 -14.73 7.68 -14.00
C ARG A 198 -14.39 6.92 -12.73
N ASP A 199 -13.73 7.58 -11.77
CA ASP A 199 -13.39 7.00 -10.48
C ASP A 199 -14.61 6.92 -9.55
N LYS A 200 -14.95 5.69 -9.17
CA LYS A 200 -16.12 5.37 -8.36
C LYS A 200 -15.80 5.15 -6.88
N MET A 201 -14.59 5.46 -6.45
CA MET A 201 -14.14 5.33 -5.07
C MET A 201 -13.55 6.63 -4.53
N LEU A 202 -12.70 7.30 -5.29
CA LEU A 202 -11.95 8.45 -4.80
C LEU A 202 -12.45 9.75 -5.42
N SER A 203 -12.24 10.86 -4.72
CA SER A 203 -12.40 12.21 -5.25
C SER A 203 -11.27 13.08 -4.75
N VAL A 204 -10.88 14.06 -5.58
CA VAL A 204 -9.74 14.94 -5.33
C VAL A 204 -9.91 15.67 -4.00
N ALA A 205 -11.09 16.26 -3.76
CA ALA A 205 -11.37 17.01 -2.53
C ALA A 205 -11.20 16.17 -1.25
N GLY A 206 -11.52 14.88 -1.32
CA GLY A 206 -11.37 13.95 -0.19
C GLY A 206 -9.92 13.56 0.04
N LEU A 207 -9.17 13.31 -1.04
CA LEU A 207 -7.72 13.05 -0.93
C LEU A 207 -6.99 14.26 -0.33
N GLU A 208 -7.32 15.48 -0.77
CA GLU A 208 -6.75 16.70 -0.20
C GLU A 208 -7.05 16.83 1.31
N ALA A 209 -8.28 16.51 1.73
CA ALA A 209 -8.66 16.54 3.14
C ALA A 209 -7.90 15.48 3.96
N CYS A 210 -7.83 14.25 3.45
CA CYS A 210 -7.05 13.17 4.07
C CYS A 210 -5.56 13.51 4.14
N GLY A 211 -5.02 14.15 3.10
CA GLY A 211 -3.61 14.54 2.99
C GLY A 211 -3.25 15.59 4.04
N LYS A 212 -4.11 16.60 4.20
CA LYS A 212 -3.99 17.61 5.27
C LYS A 212 -4.04 16.99 6.66
N ALA A 213 -4.99 16.06 6.89
CA ALA A 213 -5.08 15.36 8.16
C ALA A 213 -3.82 14.52 8.46
N TYR A 214 -3.28 13.83 7.46
CA TYR A 214 -2.08 13.01 7.61
C TYR A 214 -0.81 13.85 7.77
N ALA A 215 -0.67 14.93 7.02
CA ALA A 215 0.48 15.83 7.12
C ALA A 215 0.60 16.46 8.51
N GLY A 216 -0.52 16.82 9.12
CA GLY A 216 -0.54 17.50 10.41
C GLY A 216 0.13 18.86 10.30
N GLN A 217 1.34 18.98 10.85
CA GLN A 217 2.15 20.20 10.80
C GLN A 217 3.24 20.17 9.73
N LEU A 218 3.45 19.02 9.06
CA LEU A 218 4.39 18.95 7.95
C LEU A 218 3.82 19.68 6.72
N PRO A 219 4.68 20.28 5.88
CA PRO A 219 4.30 20.69 4.54
C PRO A 219 3.71 19.50 3.75
N LEU A 220 2.71 19.76 2.90
CA LEU A 220 2.10 18.71 2.09
C LEU A 220 3.08 18.08 1.10
N ASP A 221 4.11 18.82 0.67
CA ASP A 221 5.18 18.36 -0.21
C ASP A 221 6.36 17.70 0.53
N ASP A 222 6.29 17.57 1.86
CA ASP A 222 7.25 16.76 2.61
C ASP A 222 7.15 15.30 2.12
N HIS A 223 8.29 14.68 1.80
CA HIS A 223 8.34 13.32 1.27
C HIS A 223 7.70 12.25 2.17
N LYS A 224 7.56 12.51 3.47
CA LYS A 224 6.82 11.63 4.40
C LYS A 224 5.32 11.62 4.15
N VAL A 225 4.80 12.67 3.50
CA VAL A 225 3.39 12.85 3.13
C VAL A 225 3.22 12.57 1.63
N SER A 226 4.06 13.20 0.81
CA SER A 226 4.04 13.14 -0.65
C SER A 226 5.38 12.60 -1.16
N PRO A 227 5.61 11.28 -1.11
CA PRO A 227 6.89 10.66 -1.46
C PRO A 227 7.31 10.88 -2.92
N LEU A 228 6.40 11.36 -3.78
CA LEU A 228 6.76 11.80 -5.13
C LEU A 228 7.83 12.90 -5.12
N PHE A 229 7.93 13.70 -4.05
CA PHE A 229 8.92 14.80 -3.93
C PHE A 229 10.19 14.39 -3.17
N GLY A 230 10.31 13.14 -2.75
CA GLY A 230 11.54 12.59 -2.15
C GLY A 230 12.55 12.10 -3.19
N THR A 231 13.71 11.65 -2.69
CA THR A 231 14.79 11.04 -3.49
C THR A 231 14.34 9.71 -4.10
N LEU A 232 14.74 9.41 -5.34
CA LEU A 232 14.48 8.12 -5.98
C LEU A 232 15.76 7.34 -6.28
N GLU A 233 16.88 8.03 -6.45
CA GLU A 233 18.19 7.44 -6.65
C GLU A 233 18.62 6.62 -5.43
N GLY A 234 19.11 5.41 -5.67
CA GLY A 234 19.53 4.49 -4.62
C GLY A 234 18.39 3.73 -3.93
N LEU A 235 17.13 3.98 -4.30
CA LEU A 235 16.02 3.13 -3.86
C LEU A 235 16.08 1.74 -4.51
N PRO A 236 15.53 0.71 -3.84
CA PRO A 236 15.51 -0.63 -4.38
C PRO A 236 14.52 -0.77 -5.56
N PRO A 237 14.62 -1.87 -6.34
CA PRO A 237 13.73 -2.11 -7.45
C PRO A 237 12.25 -2.07 -7.05
N MET A 238 11.38 -1.55 -7.93
CA MET A 238 9.96 -1.40 -7.60
C MET A 238 8.99 -1.89 -8.67
N ALA A 239 7.91 -2.54 -8.25
CA ALA A 239 6.76 -2.81 -9.10
C ALA A 239 5.62 -1.82 -8.81
N ILE A 240 5.08 -1.21 -9.86
CA ILE A 240 4.06 -0.17 -9.79
C ILE A 240 2.86 -0.62 -10.62
N PHE A 241 1.69 -0.72 -9.98
CA PHE A 241 0.45 -1.11 -10.63
C PHE A 241 -0.56 0.04 -10.58
N ALA A 242 -1.12 0.41 -11.72
CA ALA A 242 -2.12 1.48 -11.85
C ALA A 242 -3.30 1.06 -12.77
N GLY A 243 -4.48 1.63 -12.54
CA GLY A 243 -5.69 1.37 -13.34
C GLY A 243 -6.19 2.65 -13.98
N THR A 244 -6.62 2.62 -15.25
CA THR A 244 -6.96 3.87 -15.97
C THR A 244 -8.28 4.52 -15.53
N SER A 245 -9.04 3.87 -14.64
CA SER A 245 -10.26 4.42 -14.02
C SER A 245 -10.03 4.83 -12.56
N ASP A 246 -8.78 4.91 -12.12
CA ASP A 246 -8.35 5.37 -10.80
C ASP A 246 -7.66 6.74 -10.94
N ILE A 247 -8.07 7.75 -10.15
CA ILE A 247 -7.43 9.08 -10.20
C ILE A 247 -5.93 9.03 -9.88
N LEU A 248 -5.48 8.04 -9.10
CA LEU A 248 -4.07 7.89 -8.71
C LEU A 248 -3.19 7.29 -9.82
N VAL A 249 -3.75 6.94 -10.99
CA VAL A 249 -2.91 6.62 -12.17
C VAL A 249 -2.03 7.81 -12.56
N VAL A 250 -2.45 9.04 -12.26
CA VAL A 250 -1.64 10.25 -12.47
C VAL A 250 -0.36 10.21 -11.65
N ASP A 251 -0.46 9.83 -10.38
CA ASP A 251 0.69 9.73 -9.48
C ASP A 251 1.65 8.64 -9.94
N ALA A 252 1.12 7.47 -10.30
CA ALA A 252 1.92 6.37 -10.83
C ALA A 252 2.67 6.76 -12.12
N ARG A 253 2.01 7.45 -13.06
CA ARG A 253 2.62 7.95 -14.30
C ARG A 253 3.70 8.99 -14.01
N ARG A 254 3.47 9.90 -13.05
CA ARG A 254 4.46 10.90 -12.63
C ARG A 254 5.69 10.26 -12.00
N LEU A 255 5.52 9.23 -11.18
CA LEU A 255 6.63 8.46 -10.63
C LEU A 255 7.45 7.81 -11.75
N VAL A 256 6.80 7.12 -12.70
CA VAL A 256 7.47 6.49 -13.85
C VAL A 256 8.24 7.52 -14.67
N ALA A 257 7.63 8.67 -14.98
CA ALA A 257 8.29 9.74 -15.71
C ALA A 257 9.53 10.28 -14.98
N LYS A 258 9.48 10.39 -13.64
CA LYS A 258 10.64 10.78 -12.83
C LYS A 258 11.74 9.72 -12.85
N LEU A 259 11.39 8.44 -12.70
CA LEU A 259 12.35 7.33 -12.79
C LEU A 259 13.07 7.34 -14.14
N ASP A 260 12.33 7.50 -15.25
CA ASP A 260 12.89 7.58 -16.60
C ASP A 260 13.78 8.81 -16.78
N ALA A 261 13.38 9.98 -16.28
CA ALA A 261 14.17 11.20 -16.36
C ALA A 261 15.51 11.11 -15.59
N LEU A 262 15.53 10.34 -14.50
CA LEU A 262 16.72 10.04 -13.71
C LEU A 262 17.55 8.87 -14.28
N GLY A 263 17.06 8.20 -15.32
CA GLY A 263 17.72 7.03 -15.91
C GLY A 263 17.63 5.76 -15.06
N ILE A 264 16.75 5.70 -14.06
CA ILE A 264 16.53 4.54 -13.20
C ILE A 264 15.69 3.52 -13.98
N ARG A 265 16.21 2.30 -14.17
CA ARG A 265 15.57 1.26 -14.99
C ARG A 265 15.08 0.04 -14.22
N ASP A 266 15.40 -0.05 -12.94
CA ASP A 266 15.03 -1.18 -12.09
C ASP A 266 13.59 -1.02 -11.56
N TYR A 267 12.64 -0.90 -12.48
CA TYR A 267 11.22 -0.87 -12.14
C TYR A 267 10.36 -1.62 -13.15
N VAL A 268 9.22 -2.11 -12.68
CA VAL A 268 8.16 -2.67 -13.52
C VAL A 268 6.94 -1.79 -13.37
N TYR A 269 6.44 -1.24 -14.48
CA TYR A 269 5.16 -0.52 -14.51
C TYR A 269 4.08 -1.31 -15.23
N ARG A 270 2.89 -1.35 -14.63
CA ARG A 270 1.72 -2.05 -15.14
C ARG A 270 0.48 -1.16 -15.04
N GLU A 271 0.09 -0.61 -16.18
CA GLU A 271 -1.16 0.13 -16.32
C GLU A 271 -2.24 -0.76 -16.92
N TYR A 272 -3.33 -0.98 -16.18
CA TYR A 272 -4.43 -1.84 -16.58
C TYR A 272 -5.64 -1.01 -17.09
N PRO A 273 -6.06 -1.20 -18.34
CA PRO A 273 -7.21 -0.49 -18.90
C PRO A 273 -8.50 -0.76 -18.12
N ASP A 274 -9.27 0.31 -17.89
CA ASP A 274 -10.58 0.35 -17.23
C ASP A 274 -10.60 -0.05 -15.75
N MET A 275 -9.46 -0.45 -15.17
CA MET A 275 -9.41 -0.87 -13.78
C MET A 275 -9.53 0.32 -12.81
N PHE A 276 -10.32 0.10 -11.76
CA PHE A 276 -10.67 1.06 -10.70
C PHE A 276 -9.75 0.91 -9.50
N HIS A 277 -9.68 1.90 -8.62
CA HIS A 277 -8.78 1.94 -7.45
C HIS A 277 -8.67 0.62 -6.67
N VAL A 278 -7.43 0.14 -6.44
CA VAL A 278 -7.08 -1.03 -5.61
C VAL A 278 -7.67 -2.39 -6.08
N TRP A 279 -8.00 -2.52 -7.36
CA TRP A 279 -8.51 -3.76 -7.96
C TRP A 279 -7.65 -5.04 -7.77
N MET A 280 -6.35 -4.90 -7.50
CA MET A 280 -5.38 -5.99 -7.28
C MET A 280 -5.75 -6.84 -6.08
N LEU A 281 -6.44 -6.24 -5.09
CA LEU A 281 -6.86 -6.95 -3.88
C LEU A 281 -8.15 -7.73 -4.05
N LEU A 282 -8.81 -7.61 -5.21
CA LEU A 282 -10.11 -8.23 -5.44
C LEU A 282 -9.98 -9.52 -6.23
N PRO A 283 -10.86 -10.51 -5.99
CA PRO A 283 -10.82 -11.80 -6.65
C PRO A 283 -11.38 -11.73 -8.09
N VAL A 284 -10.99 -10.72 -8.88
CA VAL A 284 -11.29 -10.59 -10.32
C VAL A 284 -10.11 -11.11 -11.14
N PRO A 285 -10.30 -11.51 -12.41
CA PRO A 285 -9.20 -12.02 -13.25
C PRO A 285 -7.99 -11.10 -13.28
N GLU A 286 -8.19 -9.79 -13.42
CA GLU A 286 -7.14 -8.78 -13.44
C GLU A 286 -6.42 -8.66 -12.11
N GLY A 287 -7.14 -8.77 -11.00
CA GLY A 287 -6.54 -8.73 -9.66
C GLY A 287 -5.68 -9.96 -9.40
N ARG A 288 -6.16 -11.14 -9.82
CA ARG A 288 -5.35 -12.36 -9.78
C ARG A 288 -4.10 -12.24 -10.65
N GLN A 289 -4.22 -11.74 -11.87
CA GLN A 289 -3.08 -11.53 -12.75
C GLN A 289 -2.05 -10.58 -12.12
N ALA A 290 -2.49 -9.47 -11.54
CA ALA A 290 -1.60 -8.52 -10.87
C ALA A 290 -0.89 -9.12 -9.65
N LEU A 291 -1.57 -9.95 -8.85
CA LEU A 291 -0.94 -10.68 -7.74
C LEU A 291 0.05 -11.74 -8.23
N ASP A 292 -0.26 -12.43 -9.33
CA ASP A 292 0.67 -13.41 -9.93
C ASP A 292 1.93 -12.69 -10.50
N GLU A 293 1.77 -11.54 -11.14
CA GLU A 293 2.89 -10.67 -11.58
C GLU A 293 3.69 -10.11 -10.39
N THR A 294 3.01 -9.79 -9.28
CA THR A 294 3.66 -9.36 -8.03
C THR A 294 4.54 -10.48 -7.46
N ALA A 295 4.01 -11.70 -7.39
CA ALA A 295 4.76 -12.85 -6.90
C ALA A 295 6.00 -13.12 -7.77
N GLN A 296 5.87 -13.03 -9.10
CA GLN A 296 7.00 -13.15 -10.03
C GLN A 296 8.06 -12.07 -9.80
N PHE A 297 7.63 -10.81 -9.65
CA PHE A 297 8.53 -9.69 -9.38
C PHE A 297 9.31 -9.90 -8.08
N ILE A 298 8.63 -10.27 -6.99
CA ILE A 298 9.27 -10.55 -5.70
C ILE A 298 10.28 -11.69 -5.83
N CYS A 299 9.92 -12.80 -6.49
CA CYS A 299 10.84 -13.91 -6.71
C CYS A 299 12.09 -13.52 -7.51
N SER A 300 11.98 -12.56 -8.45
CA SER A 300 13.13 -12.13 -9.27
C SER A 300 14.12 -11.22 -8.53
N HIS A 301 13.69 -10.54 -7.46
CA HIS A 301 14.52 -9.61 -6.68
C HIS A 301 14.90 -10.14 -5.30
N HIS A 302 14.40 -11.32 -4.94
CA HIS A 302 14.76 -12.00 -3.71
C HIS A 302 15.94 -12.95 -3.95
N THR A 303 17.07 -12.71 -3.30
CA THR A 303 18.19 -13.65 -3.30
C THR A 303 17.82 -14.84 -2.42
N LYS A 304 17.70 -16.03 -3.03
CA LYS A 304 17.65 -17.27 -2.24
C LYS A 304 19.01 -17.39 -1.56
N GLY A 305 19.05 -17.16 -0.24
CA GLY A 305 20.26 -17.39 0.54
C GLY A 305 20.79 -18.78 0.23
N ASN A 306 22.07 -18.89 -0.14
CA ASN A 306 22.74 -20.18 -0.30
C ASN A 306 22.66 -20.91 1.05
N SER A 307 21.80 -21.93 1.10
CA SER A 307 21.82 -22.99 2.12
C SER A 307 23.13 -23.76 2.07
#